data_AF-A0A7W4Y987-F1
#
_entry.id   AF-A0A7W4Y987-F1
#
_cell.length_a   1.000
_cell.length_b   1.000
_cell.length_c   1.000
_cell.angle_alpha   90.00
_cell.angle_beta   90.00
_cell.angle_gamma   90.00
#
_symmetry.space_group_name_H-M   'P 1'
#
loop_
_entity.id
_entity.type
_entity.pdbx_description
1 polymer ?
#
loop_
_entity_poly.entity_id
_entity_poly.type
_entity_poly.pdbx_seq_one_letter_code
_entity_poly.pdbx_strand_id
1 'polypeptide(L)'
;MTSDSTPEPDWYDLIVTVGDPDGKPELLRPPRRARITTKNYRGETVVLELDVVARAPGHVLVAQAREGQEPWHAWIRSSEAVPLDAGD
;
A
#
# COMPACT_ATOMS: atom_id res chain seq x y z
N MET A 1 -24.90 6.82 -27.66
CA MET A 1 -23.51 6.99 -27.20
C MET A 1 -23.45 6.45 -25.80
N THR A 2 -23.05 5.19 -25.65
CA THR A 2 -22.73 4.59 -24.36
C THR A 2 -21.44 5.25 -23.87
N SER A 3 -21.51 6.00 -22.77
CA SER A 3 -20.30 6.43 -22.06
C SER A 3 -19.56 5.17 -21.61
N ASP A 4 -18.50 4.82 -22.34
CA ASP A 4 -17.46 3.91 -21.90
C ASP A 4 -16.59 4.67 -20.90
N SER A 5 -17.19 5.03 -19.76
CA SER A 5 -16.44 5.56 -18.63
C SER A 5 -15.87 4.35 -17.91
N THR A 6 -14.66 3.92 -18.32
CA THR A 6 -13.80 3.14 -17.43
C THR A 6 -13.85 3.82 -16.07
N PRO A 7 -14.27 3.15 -14.98
CA PRO A 7 -14.28 3.78 -13.68
C PRO A 7 -12.85 4.25 -13.42
N GLU A 8 -12.64 5.57 -13.39
CA GLU A 8 -11.36 6.11 -12.97
C GLU A 8 -11.05 5.46 -11.62
N PRO A 9 -9.85 4.87 -11.43
CA PRO A 9 -9.53 4.20 -10.17
C PRO A 9 -9.76 5.23 -9.09
N ASP A 10 -10.76 4.96 -8.26
CA ASP A 10 -11.24 5.95 -7.35
C ASP A 10 -10.11 6.24 -6.36
N TRP A 11 -9.55 7.45 -6.44
CA TRP A 11 -8.48 7.88 -5.56
C TRP A 11 -8.85 7.67 -4.08
N TYR A 12 -10.15 7.63 -3.78
CA TYR A 12 -10.68 7.33 -2.45
C TYR A 12 -10.38 5.89 -1.96
N ASP A 13 -10.14 4.94 -2.85
CA ASP A 13 -9.86 3.53 -2.51
C ASP A 13 -8.37 3.27 -2.23
N LEU A 14 -7.51 4.26 -2.47
CA LEU A 14 -6.09 4.16 -2.12
C LEU A 14 -5.90 4.23 -0.61
N ILE A 15 -4.93 3.45 -0.12
CA ILE A 15 -4.51 3.52 1.28
C ILE A 15 -3.89 4.88 1.60
N VAL A 16 -4.21 5.41 2.78
CA VAL A 16 -3.69 6.69 3.23
C VAL A 16 -2.35 6.50 3.94
N THR A 17 -1.40 7.41 3.72
CA THR A 17 -0.17 7.45 4.52
C THR A 17 -0.51 7.83 5.97
N VAL A 18 -0.06 7.05 6.95
CA VAL A 18 -0.35 7.30 8.38
C VAL A 18 0.58 8.36 8.99
N GLY A 19 1.66 8.69 8.27
CA GLY A 19 2.70 9.63 8.68
C GLY A 19 4.00 9.36 7.93
N ASP A 20 4.97 10.27 8.06
CA ASP A 20 6.32 10.05 7.57
C ASP A 20 7.14 9.30 8.64
N PRO A 21 7.93 8.28 8.25
CA PRO A 21 8.75 7.58 9.21
C PRO A 21 9.95 8.41 9.64
N ASP A 22 10.33 8.26 10.91
CA ASP A 22 11.61 8.77 11.41
C ASP A 22 12.79 7.97 10.84
N GLY A 23 13.89 8.65 10.55
CA GLY A 23 15.14 8.02 10.11
C GLY A 23 15.21 7.70 8.62
N LYS A 24 16.25 6.96 8.23
CA LYS A 24 16.51 6.64 6.82
C LYS A 24 15.79 5.36 6.39
N PRO A 25 14.93 5.40 5.35
CA PRO A 25 14.31 4.20 4.80
C PRO A 25 15.33 3.19 4.25
N GLU A 26 15.07 1.92 4.47
CA GLU A 26 15.78 0.79 3.86
C GLU A 26 14.90 0.18 2.77
N LEU A 27 15.37 0.19 1.52
CA LEU A 27 14.67 -0.43 0.39
C LEU A 27 14.76 -1.96 0.48
N LEU A 28 13.64 -2.64 0.26
CA LEU A 28 13.57 -4.10 0.18
C LEU A 28 13.69 -4.54 -1.29
N ARG A 29 14.69 -5.37 -1.57
CA ARG A 29 14.90 -5.98 -2.89
C ARG A 29 15.22 -7.47 -2.70
N PRO A 30 14.33 -8.40 -3.09
CA PRO A 30 13.02 -8.16 -3.71
C PRO A 30 11.98 -7.55 -2.73
N PRO A 31 10.89 -6.96 -3.24
CA PRO A 31 9.72 -6.63 -2.42
C PRO A 31 9.18 -7.85 -1.67
N ARG A 32 8.50 -7.62 -0.55
CA ARG A 32 7.91 -8.69 0.29
C ARG A 32 6.40 -8.55 0.35
N ARG A 33 5.67 -9.64 0.11
CA ARG A 33 4.21 -9.64 0.20
C ARG A 33 3.74 -9.56 1.65
N ALA A 34 2.69 -8.79 1.90
CA ALA A 34 2.06 -8.67 3.20
C ALA A 34 0.55 -8.44 3.06
N ARG A 35 -0.20 -8.93 4.04
CA ARG A 35 -1.60 -8.56 4.26
C ARG A 35 -1.65 -7.31 5.12
N ILE A 36 -2.23 -6.26 4.56
CA ILE A 36 -2.29 -4.92 5.13
C ILE A 36 -3.71 -4.65 5.61
N THR A 37 -3.87 -4.25 6.87
CA THR A 37 -5.14 -3.78 7.44
C THR A 37 -5.00 -2.33 7.87
N THR A 38 -5.49 -1.39 7.06
CA THR A 38 -5.29 0.05 7.29
C THR A 38 -6.46 0.88 6.76
N LYS A 39 -6.35 2.21 6.80
CA LYS A 39 -7.37 3.13 6.29
C LYS A 39 -7.14 3.52 4.83
N ASN A 40 -8.22 3.64 4.07
CA ASN A 40 -8.22 4.32 2.77
C ASN A 40 -8.57 5.81 2.91
N TYR A 41 -8.57 6.55 1.80
CA TYR A 41 -8.98 7.96 1.77
C TYR A 41 -10.48 8.19 2.12
N ARG A 42 -11.32 7.14 2.12
CA ARG A 42 -12.70 7.19 2.65
C ARG A 42 -12.77 7.12 4.18
N GLY A 43 -11.66 6.81 4.85
CA GLY A 43 -11.63 6.53 6.29
C GLY A 43 -12.13 5.12 6.66
N GLU A 44 -12.36 4.27 5.66
CA GLU A 44 -12.76 2.87 5.85
C GLU A 44 -11.56 2.01 6.19
N THR A 45 -11.75 0.99 7.02
CA THR A 45 -10.70 -0.03 7.23
C THR A 45 -10.78 -1.03 6.08
N VAL A 46 -9.69 -1.18 5.33
CA VAL A 46 -9.56 -2.11 4.22
C VAL A 46 -8.51 -3.17 4.52
N VAL A 47 -8.68 -4.35 3.93
CA VAL A 47 -7.70 -5.44 3.98
C VAL A 47 -7.22 -5.73 2.57
N LEU A 48 -5.93 -5.54 2.30
CA LEU A 48 -5.32 -5.68 0.98
C LEU A 48 -4.06 -6.54 1.06
N GLU A 49 -3.75 -7.29 0.01
CA GLU A 49 -2.44 -7.95 -0.11
C GLU A 49 -1.56 -7.12 -1.03
N LEU A 50 -0.52 -6.51 -0.45
CA LEU A 50 0.34 -5.54 -1.13
C LEU A 50 1.82 -5.94 -1.00
N ASP A 51 2.64 -5.34 -1.85
CA ASP A 51 4.09 -5.44 -1.75
C ASP A 51 4.64 -4.39 -0.80
N VAL A 52 5.44 -4.83 0.17
CA VAL A 52 6.29 -3.97 1.00
C VAL A 52 7.61 -3.78 0.26
N VAL A 53 7.91 -2.53 -0.07
CA VAL A 53 9.08 -2.14 -0.89
C VAL A 53 10.16 -1.41 -0.09
N ALA A 54 9.83 -0.92 1.10
CA ALA A 54 10.80 -0.35 2.03
C ALA A 54 10.35 -0.51 3.48
N ARG A 55 11.27 -0.36 4.42
CA ARG A 55 10.98 -0.31 5.86
C ARG A 55 11.71 0.84 6.53
N ALA A 56 11.14 1.31 7.62
CA ALA A 56 11.75 2.28 8.53
C ALA A 56 11.27 1.96 9.96
N PRO A 57 11.88 2.53 11.02
CA PRO A 57 11.43 2.32 12.40
C PRO A 57 9.91 2.53 12.55
N GLY A 58 9.20 1.47 12.95
CA GLY A 58 7.74 1.47 13.17
C GLY A 58 6.88 1.52 11.90
N HIS A 59 7.46 1.57 10.70
CA HIS A 59 6.74 1.79 9.46
C HIS A 59 7.21 0.89 8.32
N VAL A 60 6.30 0.64 7.38
CA VAL A 60 6.62 -0.02 6.10
C VAL A 60 6.01 0.78 4.95
N LEU A 61 6.74 0.82 3.84
CA LEU A 61 6.29 1.44 2.60
C LEU A 61 5.68 0.35 1.73
N VAL A 62 4.40 0.49 1.43
CA VAL A 62 3.67 -0.44 0.57
C VAL A 62 3.41 0.17 -0.79
N ALA A 63 3.41 -0.67 -1.82
CA ALA A 63 3.09 -0.32 -3.19
C ALA A 63 1.74 -0.91 -3.59
N GLN A 64 0.81 -0.04 -3.99
CA GLN A 64 -0.50 -0.40 -4.52
C GLN A 64 -0.52 -0.15 -6.03
N ALA A 65 -0.68 -1.21 -6.82
CA ALA A 65 -0.73 -1.11 -8.27
C ALA A 65 -1.98 -0.36 -8.73
N ARG A 66 -1.84 0.42 -9.81
CA ARG A 66 -2.90 1.23 -10.40
C ARG A 66 -2.86 1.09 -11.91
N GLU A 67 -4.02 0.86 -12.52
CA GLU A 67 -4.09 0.66 -13.97
C GLU A 67 -3.69 1.95 -14.72
N GLY A 68 -2.77 1.80 -15.68
CA GLY A 68 -2.29 2.92 -16.51
C GLY A 68 -1.47 3.98 -15.76
N GLN A 69 -1.07 3.73 -14.51
CA GLN A 69 -0.38 4.71 -13.66
C GLN A 69 0.77 4.07 -12.87
N GLU A 70 1.69 4.91 -12.39
CA GLU A 70 2.70 4.47 -11.43
C GLU A 70 2.05 3.97 -10.13
N PRO A 71 2.66 2.99 -9.44
CA PRO A 71 2.16 2.50 -8.17
C PRO A 71 2.02 3.62 -7.14
N TRP A 72 0.91 3.59 -6.41
CA TRP A 72 0.74 4.44 -5.24
C TRP A 72 1.57 3.88 -4.09
N HIS A 73 2.31 4.76 -3.42
CA HIS A 73 3.13 4.40 -2.27
C HIS A 73 2.58 5.08 -1.02
N ALA A 74 2.45 4.30 0.05
CA ALA A 74 2.02 4.82 1.34
C ALA A 74 2.84 4.21 2.48
N TRP A 75 3.23 5.05 3.44
CA TRP A 75 3.77 4.59 4.71
C TRP A 75 2.63 4.21 5.62
N ILE A 76 2.69 3.00 6.16
CA ILE A 76 1.74 2.47 7.14
C ILE A 76 2.50 2.01 8.37
N ARG A 77 1.80 1.78 9.49
CA ARG A 77 2.46 1.23 10.68
C ARG A 77 2.87 -0.20 10.39
N SER A 78 4.05 -0.62 10.86
CA SER A 78 4.47 -2.01 10.69
C SER A 78 3.51 -3.01 11.36
N SER A 79 2.80 -2.59 12.42
CA SER A 79 1.77 -3.39 13.08
C SER A 79 0.49 -3.59 12.24
N GLU A 80 0.30 -2.81 11.17
CA GLU A 80 -0.81 -2.94 10.22
C GLU A 80 -0.48 -3.94 9.10
N ALA A 81 0.76 -4.44 9.04
CA ALA A 81 1.25 -5.34 8.02
C ALA A 81 1.61 -6.70 8.61
N VAL A 82 0.92 -7.76 8.16
CA VAL A 82 1.26 -9.15 8.47
C VAL A 82 1.99 -9.74 7.26
N PRO A 83 3.27 -10.14 7.38
CA PRO A 83 3.97 -10.80 6.29
C PRO A 83 3.19 -12.01 5.78
N LEU A 84 3.10 -12.14 4.46
CA LEU A 84 2.64 -13.38 3.84
C LEU A 84 3.90 -14.19 3.55
N ASP A 85 3.94 -15.41 4.06
CA ASP A 85 5.02 -16.33 3.72
C ASP A 85 5.08 -16.45 2.19
N ALA A 86 6.30 -16.38 1.64
CA ALA A 86 6.50 -16.81 0.27
C ALA A 86 6.23 -18.32 0.29
N GLY A 87 5.08 -18.75 -0.22
CA GLY A 87 4.79 -20.17 -0.37
C GLY A 87 5.96 -20.84 -1.10
N ASP A 88 6.43 -21.96 -0.54
CA ASP A 88 7.41 -22.88 -1.15
C ASP A 88 7.03 -23.28 -2.58
#